data_AF-A0A8T5JPQ3-F1
#
_entry.id   AF-A0A8T5JPQ3-F1
#
_cell.length_a   1.000
_cell.length_b   1.000
_cell.length_c   1.000
_cell.angle_alpha   90.00
_cell.angle_beta   90.00
_cell.angle_gamma   90.00
#
_symmetry.space_group_name_H-M   'P 1'
#
loop_
_entity.id
_entity.type
_entity.pdbx_description
1 polymer ?
#
loop_
_entity_poly.entity_id
_entity_poly.type
_entity_poly.pdbx_seq_one_letter_code
_entity_poly.pdbx_strand_id
1 'polypeptide(L)'
;MNLKLHHFAYNIRPDKLELVLELLEKIGCKLSYREENARWCMIQQNSIPVSIQIIETNDKPISIDQKTNTHIAFLSNMPKEDIEQIKNWSKNKNVNFRQGEWSDKELWFDLPDVFINFVIEIMHTSIAE
;
A
#
# COMPACT_ATOMS: atom_id res chain seq x y z
N MET A 1 11.10 11.27 -27.99
CA MET A 1 9.96 10.45 -27.51
C MET A 1 9.07 11.34 -26.66
N ASN A 2 7.74 11.18 -26.75
CA ASN A 2 6.76 11.90 -25.92
C ASN A 2 6.02 10.88 -25.03
N LEU A 3 6.71 10.36 -24.02
CA LEU A 3 6.19 9.36 -23.08
C LEU A 3 6.08 10.00 -21.69
N LYS A 4 5.02 9.67 -20.94
CA LYS A 4 4.81 10.10 -19.55
C LYS A 4 4.44 8.88 -18.71
N LEU A 5 5.09 8.73 -17.56
CA LEU A 5 4.73 7.70 -16.59
C LEU A 5 3.34 8.03 -16.03
N HIS A 6 2.41 7.08 -16.12
CA HIS A 6 1.04 7.27 -15.63
C HIS A 6 0.82 6.59 -14.27
N HIS A 7 1.21 5.32 -14.15
CA HIS A 7 0.95 4.53 -12.95
C HIS A 7 1.80 3.25 -12.88
N PHE A 8 1.81 2.66 -11.69
CA PHE A 8 2.20 1.26 -11.44
C PHE A 8 1.00 0.49 -10.89
N ALA A 9 0.97 -0.84 -11.07
CA ALA A 9 -0.14 -1.68 -10.65
C ALA A 9 0.29 -2.70 -9.60
N TYR A 10 -0.57 -2.90 -8.60
CA TYR A 10 -0.36 -3.83 -7.49
C TYR A 10 -1.60 -4.69 -7.26
N ASN A 11 -1.37 -5.94 -6.87
CA ASN A 11 -2.43 -6.95 -6.80
C ASN A 11 -2.87 -7.19 -5.35
N ILE A 12 -4.19 -7.26 -5.16
CA ILE A 12 -4.83 -7.58 -3.90
C ILE A 12 -5.80 -8.76 -4.10
N ARG A 13 -6.18 -9.42 -3.00
CA ARG A 13 -7.16 -10.49 -3.04
C ARG A 13 -8.54 -9.97 -3.47
N PRO A 14 -9.42 -10.84 -4.00
CA PRO A 14 -10.79 -10.47 -4.36
C PRO A 14 -11.59 -9.99 -3.15
N ASP A 15 -12.57 -9.12 -3.39
CA ASP A 15 -13.48 -8.55 -2.40
C ASP A 15 -12.76 -7.76 -1.28
N LYS A 16 -11.62 -7.14 -1.62
CA LYS A 16 -10.80 -6.34 -0.70
C LYS A 16 -10.61 -4.89 -1.14
N LEU A 17 -11.12 -4.48 -2.29
CA LEU A 17 -10.88 -3.15 -2.83
C LEU A 17 -11.32 -2.04 -1.87
N GLU A 18 -12.51 -2.15 -1.26
CA GLU A 18 -13.00 -1.15 -0.30
C GLU A 18 -12.13 -1.06 0.96
N LEU A 19 -11.71 -2.20 1.49
CA LEU A 19 -10.82 -2.26 2.65
C LEU A 19 -9.47 -1.59 2.35
N VAL A 20 -8.93 -1.81 1.15
CA VAL A 20 -7.68 -1.22 0.70
C VAL A 20 -7.84 0.27 0.43
N LEU A 21 -8.96 0.71 -0.13
CA LEU A 21 -9.25 2.13 -0.31
C LEU A 21 -9.30 2.88 1.03
N GLU A 22 -9.95 2.30 2.05
CA GLU A 22 -9.98 2.89 3.40
C GLU A 22 -8.58 2.99 4.02
N LEU A 23 -7.75 1.93 3.87
CA LEU A 23 -6.35 1.97 4.32
C LEU A 23 -5.56 3.07 3.59
N LEU A 24 -5.68 3.12 2.27
CA LEU A 24 -4.96 4.06 1.41
C LEU A 24 -5.39 5.50 1.70
N GLU A 25 -6.67 5.74 2.01
CA GLU A 25 -7.15 7.04 2.49
C GLU A 25 -6.52 7.43 3.82
N LYS A 26 -6.39 6.48 4.76
CA LYS A 26 -5.75 6.73 6.06
C LYS A 26 -4.27 7.10 5.94
N ILE A 27 -3.57 6.64 4.91
CA ILE A 27 -2.17 7.02 4.62
C ILE A 27 -2.07 8.22 3.64
N GLY A 28 -3.19 8.89 3.36
CA GLY A 28 -3.22 10.16 2.63
C GLY A 28 -3.35 10.04 1.11
N CYS A 29 -3.65 8.86 0.57
CA CYS A 29 -4.06 8.71 -0.82
C CYS A 29 -5.55 8.99 -1.00
N LYS A 30 -6.01 9.22 -2.23
CA LYS A 30 -7.42 9.37 -2.57
C LYS A 30 -7.76 8.60 -3.83
N LEU A 31 -8.97 8.06 -3.89
CA LEU A 31 -9.53 7.51 -5.12
C LEU A 31 -9.56 8.60 -6.19
N SER A 32 -8.88 8.37 -7.31
CA SER A 32 -8.86 9.30 -8.45
C SER A 32 -9.75 8.83 -9.58
N TYR A 33 -9.89 7.51 -9.75
CA TYR A 33 -10.69 6.94 -10.82
C TYR A 33 -11.10 5.49 -10.51
N ARG A 34 -12.35 5.16 -10.81
CA ARG A 34 -12.86 3.79 -10.87
C ARG A 34 -14.15 3.76 -11.70
N GLU A 35 -14.28 2.78 -12.60
CA GLU A 35 -15.54 2.51 -13.29
C GLU A 35 -16.49 1.71 -12.39
N GLU A 36 -17.79 1.80 -12.66
CA GLU A 36 -18.80 1.05 -11.93
C GLU A 36 -18.50 -0.47 -11.97
N ASN A 37 -18.53 -1.13 -10.81
CA ASN A 37 -18.23 -2.57 -10.66
C ASN A 37 -16.82 -3.01 -11.12
N ALA A 38 -15.90 -2.09 -11.37
CA ALA A 38 -14.52 -2.46 -11.70
C ALA A 38 -13.84 -3.12 -10.50
N ARG A 39 -13.13 -4.22 -10.78
CA ARG A 39 -12.23 -4.94 -9.86
C ARG A 39 -10.91 -4.21 -9.59
N TRP A 40 -10.81 -2.95 -10.01
CA TRP A 40 -9.61 -2.15 -9.93
C TRP A 40 -9.95 -0.68 -9.74
N CYS A 41 -9.01 0.09 -9.22
CA CYS A 41 -9.13 1.53 -9.09
C CYS A 41 -7.76 2.22 -9.23
N MET A 42 -7.78 3.52 -9.47
CA MET A 42 -6.63 4.39 -9.38
C MET A 42 -6.71 5.21 -8.09
N ILE A 43 -5.60 5.28 -7.37
CA ILE A 43 -5.42 6.19 -6.23
C ILE A 43 -4.23 7.12 -6.47
N GLN A 44 -4.25 8.30 -5.84
CA GLN A 44 -3.19 9.31 -5.97
C GLN A 44 -2.96 10.06 -4.66
N GLN A 45 -1.75 10.62 -4.50
CA GLN A 45 -1.50 11.72 -3.56
C GLN A 45 -1.48 13.04 -4.35
N ASN A 46 -2.08 14.10 -3.78
CA ASN A 46 -2.21 15.40 -4.46
C ASN A 46 -0.88 16.00 -4.93
N SER A 47 0.22 15.67 -4.27
CA SER A 47 1.57 16.19 -4.56
C SER A 47 2.33 15.41 -5.62
N ILE A 48 1.80 14.28 -6.12
CA ILE A 48 2.54 13.34 -6.97
C ILE A 48 1.79 13.10 -8.29
N PRO A 49 2.39 13.38 -9.46
CA PRO A 49 1.73 13.25 -10.76
C PRO A 49 1.70 11.80 -11.29
N VAL A 50 1.86 10.80 -10.41
CA VAL A 50 1.85 9.38 -10.74
C VAL A 50 0.81 8.70 -9.85
N SER A 51 -0.07 7.93 -10.46
CA SER A 51 -1.10 7.17 -9.74
C SER A 51 -0.60 5.77 -9.37
N ILE A 52 -1.27 5.16 -8.39
CA ILE A 52 -1.13 3.74 -8.06
C ILE A 52 -2.43 3.06 -8.48
N GLN A 53 -2.32 1.99 -9.27
CA GLN A 53 -3.45 1.15 -9.61
C GLN A 53 -3.50 -0.04 -8.64
N ILE A 54 -4.65 -0.26 -8.03
CA ILE A 54 -4.92 -1.42 -7.19
C ILE A 54 -5.88 -2.32 -7.97
N ILE A 55 -5.54 -3.60 -8.07
CA ILE A 55 -6.29 -4.58 -8.86
C ILE A 55 -6.59 -5.81 -8.01
N GLU A 56 -7.85 -6.20 -7.92
CA GLU A 56 -8.26 -7.49 -7.38
C GLU A 56 -7.95 -8.60 -8.39
N THR A 57 -7.20 -9.62 -7.96
CA THR A 57 -6.86 -10.80 -8.77
C THR A 57 -7.05 -12.09 -7.99
N ASN A 58 -7.19 -13.21 -8.71
CA ASN A 58 -7.25 -14.56 -8.12
C ASN A 58 -5.85 -15.18 -7.96
N ASP A 59 -4.79 -14.38 -8.04
CA ASP A 59 -3.43 -14.89 -7.93
C ASP A 59 -3.16 -15.41 -6.51
N LYS A 60 -2.30 -16.42 -6.40
CA LYS A 60 -1.86 -16.89 -5.09
C LYS A 60 -0.91 -15.85 -4.46
N PRO A 61 -1.12 -15.44 -3.20
CA PRO A 61 -0.18 -14.57 -2.50
C PRO A 61 1.22 -15.19 -2.48
N ILE A 62 2.23 -14.36 -2.72
CA ILE A 62 3.63 -14.78 -2.62
C ILE A 62 4.12 -14.69 -1.17
N SER A 63 5.24 -15.36 -0.89
CA SER A 63 5.85 -15.37 0.45
C SER A 63 6.29 -13.97 0.89
N ILE A 64 6.47 -13.74 2.20
CA ILE A 64 6.92 -12.44 2.68
C ILE A 64 8.28 -12.04 2.11
N ASP A 65 9.23 -12.99 2.07
CA ASP A 65 10.58 -12.78 1.54
C ASP A 65 10.55 -12.34 0.06
N GLN A 66 9.52 -12.75 -0.68
CA GLN A 66 9.30 -12.30 -2.05
C GLN A 66 8.61 -10.94 -2.10
N LYS A 67 7.56 -10.73 -1.28
CA LYS A 67 6.83 -9.45 -1.22
C LYS A 67 7.73 -8.28 -0.84
N THR A 68 8.71 -8.46 0.06
CA THR A 68 9.61 -7.38 0.49
C THR A 68 10.47 -6.82 -0.65
N ASN A 69 10.58 -7.52 -1.79
CA ASN A 69 11.24 -7.00 -3.00
C ASN A 69 10.34 -6.08 -3.84
N THR A 70 9.08 -5.88 -3.44
CA THR A 70 8.12 -5.04 -4.15
C THR A 70 7.32 -4.25 -3.12
N HIS A 71 7.59 -2.94 -3.04
CA HIS A 71 7.02 -2.09 -2.02
C HIS A 71 6.49 -0.78 -2.59
N ILE A 72 5.47 -0.26 -1.92
CA ILE A 72 5.02 1.13 -2.09
C ILE A 72 5.53 1.89 -0.87
N ALA A 73 6.49 2.79 -1.07
CA ALA A 73 7.15 3.52 0.00
C ALA A 73 6.53 4.90 0.23
N PHE A 74 6.34 5.24 1.50
CA PHE A 74 5.84 6.54 1.97
C PHE A 74 6.82 7.15 2.97
N LEU A 75 6.98 8.47 2.94
CA LEU A 75 7.76 9.20 3.94
C LEU A 75 6.87 9.61 5.12
N SER A 76 7.42 9.50 6.32
CA SER A 76 6.81 9.94 7.57
C SER A 76 7.86 10.58 8.49
N ASN A 77 7.43 11.52 9.33
CA ASN A 77 8.27 12.03 10.42
C ASN A 77 8.26 11.10 11.65
N MET A 78 7.26 10.22 11.76
CA MET A 78 7.08 9.30 12.90
C MET A 78 6.72 7.87 12.43
N PRO A 79 7.58 7.16 11.68
CA PRO A 79 7.24 5.86 11.08
C PRO A 79 6.68 4.82 12.05
N LYS A 80 7.23 4.76 13.26
CA LYS A 80 6.80 3.80 14.31
C LYS A 80 5.38 4.08 14.79
N GLU A 81 5.01 5.35 14.94
CA GLU A 81 3.66 5.74 15.37
C GLU A 81 2.63 5.46 14.28
N ASP A 82 2.97 5.73 13.02
CA ASP A 82 2.09 5.45 11.89
C ASP A 82 1.84 3.94 11.71
N ILE A 83 2.88 3.12 11.85
CA ILE A 83 2.72 1.66 11.83
C ILE A 83 1.81 1.17 12.96
N GLU A 84 1.98 1.67 14.18
CA GLU A 84 1.10 1.28 15.30
C GLU A 84 -0.35 1.73 15.07
N GLN A 85 -0.58 2.89 14.45
CA GLN A 85 -1.92 3.30 14.03
C GLN A 85 -2.53 2.33 13.00
N ILE A 86 -1.76 1.92 12.00
CA ILE A 86 -2.21 0.99 10.95
C ILE A 86 -2.47 -0.41 11.54
N LYS A 87 -1.63 -0.87 12.46
CA LYS A 87 -1.81 -2.13 13.18
C LYS A 87 -3.09 -2.13 14.02
N ASN A 88 -3.36 -1.04 14.75
CA ASN A 88 -4.60 -0.87 15.50
C ASN A 88 -5.83 -0.82 14.58
N TRP A 89 -5.74 -0.12 13.45
CA TRP A 89 -6.79 -0.12 12.43
C TRP A 89 -7.04 -1.54 11.89
N SER A 90 -5.98 -2.29 11.57
CA SER A 90 -6.07 -3.66 11.04
C SER A 90 -6.75 -4.60 12.04
N LYS A 91 -6.39 -4.48 13.32
CA LYS A 91 -7.05 -5.20 14.42
C LYS A 91 -8.56 -4.90 14.48
N ASN A 92 -8.94 -3.63 14.40
CA ASN A 92 -10.35 -3.22 14.41
C ASN A 92 -11.14 -3.72 13.20
N LYS A 93 -10.46 -3.92 12.06
CA LYS A 93 -11.03 -4.50 10.84
C LYS A 93 -11.00 -6.03 10.81
N ASN A 94 -10.47 -6.68 11.85
CA ASN A 94 -10.23 -8.11 11.91
C ASN A 94 -9.38 -8.62 10.70
N VAL A 95 -8.35 -7.85 10.37
CA VAL A 95 -7.40 -8.16 9.29
C VAL A 95 -6.06 -8.51 9.91
N ASN A 96 -5.49 -9.64 9.49
CA ASN A 96 -4.16 -10.03 9.92
C ASN A 96 -3.14 -8.98 9.48
N PHE A 97 -2.23 -8.66 10.39
CA PHE A 97 -1.20 -7.66 10.22
C PHE A 97 0.15 -8.26 10.56
N ARG A 98 1.15 -8.03 9.71
CA ARG A 98 2.55 -8.34 10.01
C ARG A 98 3.42 -7.16 9.61
N GLN A 99 4.56 -7.03 10.28
CA GLN A 99 5.52 -5.97 10.03
C GLN A 99 6.94 -6.49 10.12
N GLY A 100 7.86 -5.70 9.60
CA GLY A 100 9.30 -5.85 9.83
C GLY A 100 10.00 -4.55 9.52
N GLU A 101 11.32 -4.61 9.48
CA GLU A 101 12.17 -3.44 9.31
C GLU A 101 13.39 -3.81 8.46
N TRP A 102 13.84 -2.88 7.63
CA TRP A 102 15.17 -2.93 7.00
C TRP A 102 16.18 -2.15 7.83
N SER A 103 15.73 -1.12 8.53
CA SER A 103 16.50 -0.33 9.50
C SER A 103 15.59 0.28 10.56
N ASP A 104 16.16 0.99 11.54
CA ASP A 104 15.39 1.72 12.55
C ASP A 104 14.54 2.87 11.97
N LYS A 105 14.81 3.25 10.71
CA LYS A 105 14.12 4.30 9.96
C LYS A 105 13.29 3.80 8.78
N GLU A 106 13.42 2.53 8.39
CA GLU A 106 12.76 1.94 7.21
C GLU A 106 11.95 0.73 7.67
N LEU A 107 10.66 0.94 7.83
CA LEU A 107 9.74 -0.05 8.35
C LEU A 107 8.77 -0.48 7.25
N TRP A 108 8.27 -1.70 7.32
CA TRP A 108 7.24 -2.16 6.39
C TRP A 108 6.14 -2.91 7.11
N PHE A 109 4.97 -2.93 6.49
CA PHE A 109 3.87 -3.79 6.91
C PHE A 109 3.23 -4.50 5.72
N ASP A 110 2.60 -5.63 6.04
CA ASP A 110 1.81 -6.42 5.11
C ASP A 110 0.50 -6.84 5.77
N LEU A 111 -0.53 -6.91 4.93
CA LEU A 111 -1.83 -7.49 5.27
C LEU A 111 -1.92 -8.83 4.51
N PRO A 112 -1.50 -9.97 5.09
CA PRO A 112 -1.37 -11.25 4.38
C PRO A 112 -2.66 -11.76 3.75
N ASP A 113 -3.82 -11.35 4.29
CA ASP A 113 -5.14 -11.70 3.74
C ASP A 113 -5.65 -10.73 2.66
N VAL A 114 -4.86 -9.73 2.31
CA VAL A 114 -5.24 -8.64 1.43
C VAL A 114 -4.22 -8.47 0.31
N PHE A 115 -2.95 -8.24 0.62
CA PHE A 115 -1.93 -7.99 -0.39
C PHE A 115 -1.45 -9.30 -1.01
N ILE A 116 -1.26 -9.33 -2.33
CA ILE A 116 -0.78 -10.53 -3.04
C ILE A 116 0.74 -10.50 -3.20
N ASN A 117 1.29 -9.39 -3.68
CA ASN A 117 2.66 -9.34 -4.20
C ASN A 117 3.50 -8.16 -3.70
N PHE A 118 3.02 -7.40 -2.72
CA PHE A 118 3.73 -6.22 -2.24
C PHE A 118 3.59 -6.01 -0.73
N VAL A 119 4.46 -5.18 -0.18
CA VAL A 119 4.33 -4.58 1.16
C VAL A 119 4.17 -3.06 1.04
N ILE A 120 3.68 -2.42 2.09
CA ILE A 120 3.77 -0.96 2.19
C ILE A 120 4.92 -0.63 3.12
N GLU A 121 5.79 0.27 2.67
CA GLU A 121 6.94 0.76 3.39
C GLU A 121 6.67 2.17 3.93
N ILE A 122 7.05 2.40 5.19
CA ILE A 122 6.99 3.69 5.87
C ILE A 122 8.41 4.04 6.31
N MET A 123 8.98 5.07 5.69
CA MET A 123 10.36 5.51 5.89
C MET A 123 10.39 6.84 6.62
N HIS A 124 11.40 7.05 7.47
CA HIS A 124 11.63 8.36 8.05
C HIS A 124 12.05 9.36 6.96
N THR A 125 11.49 10.57 6.98
CA THR A 125 11.86 11.70 6.10
C THR A 125 13.38 11.93 5.97
N SER A 126 14.14 11.80 7.06
CA SER A 126 15.61 11.90 7.09
C SER A 126 16.40 10.99 6.14
N ILE A 127 15.76 10.04 5.44
CA ILE A 127 16.41 9.19 4.43
C ILE A 127 16.36 9.83 3.03
N ALA A 128 15.37 10.68 2.78
CA ALA A 128 15.17 11.33 1.48
C ALA A 128 15.70 12.77 1.43
N GLU A 129 16.27 13.26 2.53
CA GLU A 129 16.85 14.60 2.69
C GLU A 129 18.37 14.61 2.49
#